data_AF-A0A2S8EY85-F1
#
_entry.id   AF-A0A2S8EY85-F1
#
_cell.length_a   1.000
_cell.length_b   1.000
_cell.length_c   1.000
_cell.angle_alpha   90.00
_cell.angle_beta   90.00
_cell.angle_gamma   90.00
#
_symmetry.space_group_name_H-M   'P 1'
#
loop_
_entity.id
_entity.type
_entity.pdbx_description
1 polymer ?
#
loop_
_entity_poly.entity_id
_entity_poly.type
_entity_poly.pdbx_seq_one_letter_code
_entity_poly.pdbx_strand_id
1 'polypeptide(L)'
;MFYGFVALGIVLATIVVWAIVSTRLNDFQIEAVRGESRLRSEALHDAIGREIYLETTRMTRVGDVAVESGAEATAELMRFAAATSARLDWMALATADGRIAASSLPDGAQITAEDEEWLHRAQEAAFAPELVAFRPGGRIEGLRTTREGNTITLSIPVTDETGRLVHVVGAGISAEWLASYMSGAAERLGLDAVLYDGRGEPIVATEGLVGLSDEALLRSRVRHTSAGELWRREEDGRLFMDTTIAGRSYPGLPPMSWRLLTRSPLDRLQLARQQFIESVVTGVTGFGIFFGGLVYLFGRLYIQPFRRLAQNCVRVLRGDQHYPYESHRTRELATFSAGLALLQSLRQKELDRHEHAHSDDAPQFERVRNFGTR
;
A
#
# COMPACT_ATOMS: atom_id res chain seq x y z
N MET A 1 37.91 24.07 10.65
CA MET A 1 37.46 22.91 11.44
C MET A 1 35.98 23.00 11.82
N PHE A 2 35.53 23.98 12.61
CA PHE A 2 34.13 24.04 13.10
C PHE A 2 33.06 23.98 11.99
N TYR A 3 33.17 24.82 10.95
CA TYR A 3 32.20 24.80 9.83
C TYR A 3 32.18 23.47 9.06
N GLY A 4 33.33 22.81 8.93
CA GLY A 4 33.42 21.50 8.28
C GLY A 4 32.75 20.39 9.11
N PHE A 5 32.88 20.45 10.44
CA PHE A 5 32.21 19.53 11.35
C PHE A 5 30.68 19.70 11.31
N VAL A 6 30.19 20.95 11.29
CA VAL A 6 28.75 21.23 11.17
C VAL A 6 28.21 20.75 9.83
N ALA A 7 28.90 21.05 8.72
CA ALA A 7 28.47 20.61 7.39
C ALA A 7 28.42 19.08 7.32
N LEU A 8 29.44 18.39 7.83
CA LEU A 8 29.48 16.94 7.91
C LEU A 8 28.32 16.37 8.76
N GLY A 9 28.03 17.01 9.90
CA GLY A 9 26.91 16.62 10.76
C GLY A 9 25.54 16.76 10.08
N ILE A 10 25.33 17.83 9.31
CA ILE A 10 24.09 18.02 8.54
C ILE A 10 23.95 16.95 7.45
N VAL A 11 25.03 16.66 6.73
CA VAL A 11 25.03 15.61 5.70
C VAL A 11 24.73 14.25 6.33
N LEU A 12 25.39 13.92 7.44
CA LEU A 12 25.17 12.66 8.15
C LEU A 12 23.73 12.54 8.66
N ALA A 13 23.20 13.59 9.30
CA ALA A 13 21.82 13.62 9.77
C ALA A 13 20.83 13.45 8.62
N THR A 14 21.08 14.10 7.48
CA THR A 14 20.25 13.97 6.27
C THR A 14 20.25 12.53 5.75
N ILE A 15 21.41 11.89 5.69
CA ILE A 15 21.53 10.48 5.26
C ILE A 15 20.79 9.55 6.23
N VAL A 16 20.91 9.77 7.54
CA VAL A 16 20.23 8.97 8.56
C VAL A 16 18.71 9.13 8.47
N VAL A 17 18.21 10.37 8.35
CA VAL A 17 16.78 10.64 8.18
C VAL A 17 16.29 9.99 6.88
N TRP A 18 17.01 10.15 5.78
CA TRP A 18 16.67 9.53 4.50
C TRP A 18 16.62 8.00 4.60
N ALA A 19 17.58 7.36 5.28
CA ALA A 19 17.60 5.92 5.50
C ALA A 19 16.42 5.43 6.37
N ILE A 20 16.10 6.14 7.45
CA ILE A 20 14.97 5.79 8.33
C ILE A 20 13.64 5.99 7.59
N VAL A 21 13.47 7.11 6.90
CA VAL A 21 12.25 7.42 6.15
C VAL A 21 12.05 6.43 5.01
N SER A 22 13.09 6.13 4.23
CA SER A 22 12.98 5.19 3.10
C SER A 22 12.65 3.77 3.55
N THR A 23 13.24 3.29 4.66
CA THR A 23 12.93 1.96 5.20
C THR A 23 11.52 1.89 5.78
N ARG A 24 11.14 2.84 6.65
CA ARG A 24 9.81 2.86 7.29
C ARG A 24 8.67 3.09 6.30
N LEU A 25 8.89 3.92 5.27
CA LEU A 25 7.88 4.14 4.23
C LEU A 25 7.63 2.89 3.41
N ASN A 26 8.67 2.12 3.08
CA ASN A 26 8.48 0.89 2.31
C ASN A 26 7.62 -0.11 3.09
N ASP A 27 7.90 -0.31 4.38
CA ASP A 27 7.13 -1.24 5.21
C ASP A 27 5.67 -0.79 5.39
N PHE A 28 5.47 0.50 5.72
CA PHE A 28 4.13 1.05 5.92
C PHE A 28 3.29 1.00 4.63
N GLN A 29 3.91 1.28 3.48
CA GLN A 29 3.22 1.22 2.19
C GLN A 29 2.87 -0.21 1.81
N ILE A 30 3.80 -1.16 1.96
CA ILE A 30 3.51 -2.57 1.69
C ILE A 30 2.29 -3.00 2.52
N GLU A 31 2.26 -2.67 3.81
CA GLU A 31 1.15 -3.08 4.68
C GLU A 31 -0.16 -2.35 4.35
N ALA A 32 -0.11 -1.03 4.11
CA ALA A 32 -1.29 -0.27 3.71
C ALA A 32 -1.90 -0.79 2.40
N VAL A 33 -1.04 -1.14 1.46
CA VAL A 33 -1.43 -1.66 0.14
C VAL A 33 -1.95 -3.08 0.23
N ARG A 34 -1.32 -3.93 1.05
CA ARG A 34 -1.83 -5.27 1.39
C ARG A 34 -3.23 -5.17 1.96
N GLY A 35 -3.42 -4.32 2.97
CA GLY A 35 -4.72 -4.07 3.58
C GLY A 35 -5.75 -3.58 2.57
N GLU A 36 -5.40 -2.58 1.74
CA GLU A 36 -6.31 -2.03 0.74
C GLU A 36 -6.68 -3.05 -0.35
N SER A 37 -5.70 -3.73 -0.94
CA SER A 37 -5.94 -4.75 -1.95
C SER A 37 -6.80 -5.86 -1.38
N ARG A 38 -6.46 -6.37 -0.19
CA ARG A 38 -7.22 -7.43 0.48
C ARG A 38 -8.66 -7.00 0.75
N LEU A 39 -8.89 -5.80 1.25
CA LEU A 39 -10.24 -5.27 1.48
C LEU A 39 -11.05 -5.19 0.17
N ARG A 40 -10.42 -4.74 -0.93
CA ARG A 40 -11.08 -4.71 -2.25
C ARG A 40 -11.35 -6.12 -2.79
N SER A 41 -10.42 -7.06 -2.61
CA SER A 41 -10.60 -8.46 -3.01
C SER A 41 -11.73 -9.13 -2.22
N GLU A 42 -11.79 -8.90 -0.90
CA GLU A 42 -12.87 -9.35 -0.02
C GLU A 42 -14.21 -8.72 -0.43
N ALA A 43 -14.23 -7.43 -0.75
CA ALA A 43 -15.43 -6.75 -1.24
C ALA A 43 -15.93 -7.32 -2.59
N LEU A 44 -15.02 -7.64 -3.52
CA LEU A 44 -15.38 -8.29 -4.79
C LEU A 44 -15.93 -9.70 -4.55
N HIS A 45 -15.25 -10.47 -3.69
CA HIS A 45 -15.69 -11.81 -3.30
C HIS A 45 -17.10 -11.78 -2.70
N ASP A 46 -17.36 -10.89 -1.75
CA ASP A 46 -18.67 -10.74 -1.11
C ASP A 46 -19.74 -10.25 -2.09
N ALA A 47 -19.39 -9.36 -3.03
CA ALA A 47 -20.30 -8.90 -4.06
C ALA A 47 -20.72 -10.03 -5.00
N ILE A 48 -19.82 -10.95 -5.35
CA ILE A 48 -20.16 -12.13 -6.17
C ILE A 48 -20.96 -13.13 -5.34
N GLY A 49 -20.52 -13.43 -4.11
CA GLY A 49 -21.22 -14.34 -3.20
C GLY A 49 -22.65 -13.89 -2.90
N ARG A 50 -22.88 -12.60 -2.74
CA ARG A 50 -24.22 -12.01 -2.58
C ARG A 50 -25.12 -12.26 -3.79
N GLU A 51 -24.63 -12.05 -5.01
CA GLU A 51 -25.45 -12.28 -6.21
C GLU A 51 -25.78 -13.76 -6.40
N ILE A 52 -24.82 -14.65 -6.12
CA ILE A 52 -25.06 -16.09 -6.12
C ILE A 52 -26.11 -16.45 -5.06
N TYR A 53 -25.98 -15.93 -3.83
CA TYR A 53 -26.95 -16.16 -2.76
C TYR A 53 -28.37 -15.72 -3.14
N LEU A 54 -28.51 -14.54 -3.74
CA LEU A 54 -29.80 -14.04 -4.20
C LEU A 54 -30.41 -14.96 -5.25
N GLU A 55 -29.59 -15.50 -6.16
CA GLU A 55 -30.06 -16.45 -7.16
C GLU A 55 -30.43 -17.79 -6.54
N THR A 56 -29.58 -18.35 -5.66
CA THR A 56 -29.88 -19.57 -4.89
C THR A 56 -31.20 -19.44 -4.15
N THR A 57 -31.44 -18.32 -3.46
CA THR A 57 -32.68 -18.08 -2.72
C THR A 57 -33.90 -18.03 -3.64
N ARG A 58 -33.78 -17.45 -4.84
CA ARG A 58 -34.87 -17.47 -5.84
C ARG A 58 -35.16 -18.88 -6.31
N MET A 59 -34.12 -19.66 -6.60
CA MET A 59 -34.24 -21.02 -7.11
C MET A 59 -34.82 -21.97 -6.06
N THR A 60 -34.45 -21.83 -4.78
CA THR A 60 -35.08 -22.59 -3.68
C THR A 60 -36.59 -22.37 -3.66
N ARG A 61 -37.07 -21.12 -3.79
CA ARG A 61 -38.52 -20.83 -3.84
C ARG A 61 -39.20 -21.45 -5.05
N VAL A 62 -38.54 -21.46 -6.21
CA VAL A 62 -39.05 -22.16 -7.40
C VAL A 62 -39.15 -23.66 -7.12
N GLY A 63 -38.15 -24.24 -6.46
CA GLY A 63 -38.17 -25.63 -5.99
C GLY A 63 -39.33 -25.93 -5.06
N ASP A 64 -39.56 -25.09 -4.04
CA ASP A 64 -40.65 -25.28 -3.07
C ASP A 64 -42.02 -25.29 -3.75
N VAL A 65 -42.28 -24.34 -4.66
CA VAL A 65 -43.54 -24.26 -5.43
C VAL A 65 -43.67 -25.41 -6.43
N ALA A 66 -42.56 -25.85 -7.03
CA ALA A 66 -42.54 -26.93 -8.00
C ALA A 66 -43.00 -28.27 -7.40
N VAL A 67 -42.59 -28.57 -6.17
CA VAL A 67 -43.00 -29.80 -5.47
C VAL A 67 -44.52 -29.89 -5.33
N GLU A 68 -45.22 -28.76 -5.20
CA GLU A 68 -46.67 -28.72 -5.00
C GLU A 68 -47.46 -28.72 -6.33
N SER A 69 -46.86 -28.27 -7.44
CA SER A 69 -47.59 -27.89 -8.66
C SER A 69 -47.67 -28.98 -9.73
N GLY A 70 -46.97 -30.10 -9.57
CA GLY A 70 -46.87 -31.16 -10.58
C GLY A 70 -45.87 -30.84 -11.71
N ALA A 71 -45.52 -31.85 -12.52
CA ALA A 71 -44.39 -31.76 -13.46
C ALA A 71 -44.57 -30.71 -14.57
N GLU A 72 -45.76 -30.61 -15.16
CA GLU A 72 -46.02 -29.71 -16.29
C GLU A 72 -46.01 -28.23 -15.85
N ALA A 73 -46.71 -27.91 -14.77
CA ALA A 73 -46.70 -26.56 -14.19
C ALA A 73 -45.31 -26.17 -13.69
N THR A 74 -44.55 -27.12 -13.14
CA THR A 74 -43.15 -26.91 -12.75
C THR A 74 -42.28 -26.56 -13.96
N ALA A 75 -42.40 -27.30 -15.06
CA ALA A 75 -41.63 -27.04 -16.26
C ALA A 75 -41.94 -25.66 -16.85
N GLU A 76 -43.22 -25.25 -16.85
CA GLU A 76 -43.62 -23.91 -17.27
C GLU A 76 -43.06 -22.81 -16.35
N LEU A 77 -43.12 -23.00 -15.03
CA LEU A 77 -42.54 -22.09 -14.05
C LEU A 77 -41.02 -21.95 -14.22
N MET A 78 -40.30 -23.06 -14.40
CA MET A 78 -38.85 -23.07 -14.63
C MET A 78 -38.49 -22.41 -15.95
N ARG A 79 -39.28 -22.64 -17.02
CA ARG A 79 -39.10 -21.98 -18.32
C ARG A 79 -39.31 -20.47 -18.21
N PHE A 80 -40.34 -20.05 -17.49
CA PHE A 80 -40.58 -18.63 -17.22
C PHE A 80 -39.44 -18.01 -16.40
N ALA A 81 -38.97 -18.68 -15.35
CA ALA A 81 -37.87 -18.23 -14.51
C ALA A 81 -36.56 -18.09 -15.31
N ALA A 82 -36.20 -19.09 -16.11
CA ALA A 82 -35.02 -19.06 -16.97
C ALA A 82 -35.14 -17.97 -18.05
N ALA A 83 -36.30 -17.85 -18.72
CA ALA A 83 -36.50 -16.85 -19.77
C ALA A 83 -36.52 -15.39 -19.24
N THR A 84 -36.94 -15.20 -17.98
CA THR A 84 -36.99 -13.85 -17.36
C THR A 84 -35.65 -13.47 -16.73
N SER A 85 -34.83 -14.44 -16.34
CA SER A 85 -33.50 -14.21 -15.76
C SER A 85 -32.44 -14.18 -16.84
N ALA A 86 -31.87 -13.00 -17.12
CA ALA A 86 -30.69 -12.87 -17.98
C ALA A 86 -29.43 -13.59 -17.42
N ARG A 87 -29.54 -14.22 -16.24
CA ARG A 87 -28.46 -14.91 -15.53
C ARG A 87 -28.50 -16.42 -15.71
N LEU A 88 -29.66 -16.97 -16.05
CA LEU A 88 -29.88 -18.42 -16.09
C LEU A 88 -29.95 -18.88 -17.54
N ASP A 89 -29.14 -19.87 -17.87
CA ASP A 89 -29.20 -20.58 -19.15
C ASP A 89 -30.30 -21.65 -19.13
N TRP A 90 -30.47 -22.32 -17.98
CA TRP A 90 -31.46 -23.37 -17.79
C TRP A 90 -31.75 -23.64 -16.31
N MET A 91 -32.86 -24.33 -16.04
CA MET A 91 -33.24 -24.88 -14.75
C MET A 91 -33.83 -26.28 -14.92
N ALA A 92 -33.60 -27.18 -13.96
CA ALA A 92 -34.18 -28.51 -13.93
C ALA A 92 -34.52 -28.94 -12.51
N LEU A 93 -35.57 -29.75 -12.36
CA LEU A 93 -35.92 -30.45 -11.14
C LEU A 93 -35.61 -31.93 -11.32
N ALA A 94 -34.72 -32.47 -10.49
CA ALA A 94 -34.49 -33.90 -10.40
C ALA A 94 -35.15 -34.46 -9.14
N THR A 95 -35.61 -35.70 -9.21
CA THR A 95 -36.02 -36.48 -8.04
C THR A 95 -34.81 -37.06 -7.31
N ALA A 96 -35.00 -37.48 -6.06
CA ALA A 96 -33.92 -38.10 -5.26
C ALA A 96 -33.30 -39.36 -5.92
N ASP A 97 -34.05 -40.08 -6.76
CA ASP A 97 -33.57 -41.24 -7.55
C ASP A 97 -32.85 -40.85 -8.85
N GLY A 98 -32.65 -39.55 -9.09
CA GLY A 98 -31.85 -39.06 -10.21
C GLY A 98 -32.63 -38.85 -11.51
N ARG A 99 -33.96 -38.85 -11.48
CA ARG A 99 -34.78 -38.63 -12.69
C ARG A 99 -35.14 -37.17 -12.81
N ILE A 100 -34.96 -36.58 -14.00
CA ILE A 100 -35.46 -35.23 -14.28
C ILE A 100 -37.01 -35.27 -14.31
N ALA A 101 -37.62 -34.61 -13.33
CA ALA A 101 -39.07 -34.45 -13.21
C ALA A 101 -39.60 -33.29 -14.07
N ALA A 102 -38.81 -32.22 -14.23
CA ALA A 102 -39.16 -31.05 -15.02
C ALA A 102 -37.91 -30.28 -15.44
N SER A 103 -37.98 -29.53 -16.54
CA SER A 103 -36.88 -28.69 -17.04
C SER A 103 -37.40 -27.48 -17.80
N SER A 104 -36.62 -26.39 -17.78
CA SER A 104 -36.84 -25.21 -18.61
C SER A 104 -36.48 -25.46 -20.09
N LEU A 105 -35.69 -26.50 -20.36
CA LEU A 105 -35.23 -26.83 -21.70
C LEU A 105 -36.38 -27.38 -22.57
N PRO A 106 -36.34 -27.18 -23.91
CA PRO A 106 -37.35 -27.72 -24.82
C PRO A 106 -37.37 -29.25 -24.80
N ASP A 107 -38.55 -29.84 -25.06
CA ASP A 107 -38.71 -31.30 -25.17
C ASP A 107 -37.73 -31.87 -26.21
N GLY A 108 -36.84 -32.77 -25.76
CA GLY A 108 -35.78 -33.37 -26.57
C GLY A 108 -34.36 -32.85 -26.29
N ALA A 109 -34.21 -31.70 -25.62
CA ALA A 109 -32.96 -31.28 -25.01
C ALA A 109 -32.79 -32.02 -23.67
N GLN A 110 -32.28 -33.25 -23.73
CA GLN A 110 -32.03 -34.04 -22.53
C GLN A 110 -30.77 -33.53 -21.83
N ILE A 111 -30.89 -33.26 -20.53
CA ILE A 111 -29.74 -33.34 -19.62
C ILE A 111 -29.44 -34.83 -19.55
N THR A 112 -28.38 -35.28 -20.21
CA THR A 112 -28.03 -36.70 -20.24
C THR A 112 -27.55 -37.12 -18.85
N ALA A 113 -27.83 -38.36 -18.41
CA ALA A 113 -27.35 -38.86 -17.11
C ALA A 113 -25.80 -38.84 -16.97
N GLU A 114 -25.08 -38.81 -18.09
CA GLU A 114 -23.62 -38.65 -18.14
C GLU A 114 -23.15 -37.20 -17.86
N ASP A 115 -24.06 -36.23 -17.91
CA ASP A 115 -23.86 -34.79 -17.68
C ASP A 115 -24.22 -34.34 -16.24
N GLU A 116 -24.65 -35.27 -15.38
CA GLU A 116 -25.29 -34.99 -14.09
C GLU A 116 -24.31 -34.92 -12.89
N GLU A 117 -23.08 -34.42 -13.10
CA GLU A 117 -22.12 -34.21 -12.00
C GLU A 117 -22.72 -33.32 -10.88
N TRP A 118 -23.57 -32.36 -11.28
CA TRP A 118 -24.29 -31.49 -10.37
C TRP A 118 -25.31 -32.23 -9.49
N LEU A 119 -25.96 -33.28 -10.02
CA LEU A 119 -26.97 -34.07 -9.31
C LEU A 119 -26.29 -35.06 -8.36
N HIS A 120 -25.26 -35.75 -8.85
CA HIS A 120 -24.46 -36.66 -8.03
C HIS A 120 -23.86 -35.92 -6.83
N ARG A 121 -23.30 -34.73 -7.06
CA ARG A 121 -22.75 -33.91 -5.96
C ARG A 121 -23.82 -33.39 -5.02
N ALA A 122 -25.02 -33.07 -5.47
CA ALA A 122 -26.12 -32.68 -4.58
C ALA A 122 -26.59 -33.84 -3.68
N GLN A 123 -26.47 -35.08 -4.16
CA GLN A 123 -26.78 -36.28 -3.38
C GLN A 123 -25.67 -36.61 -2.37
N GLU A 124 -24.40 -36.41 -2.73
CA GLU A 124 -23.24 -36.65 -1.85
C GLU A 124 -23.04 -35.55 -0.80
N ALA A 125 -23.14 -34.29 -1.23
CA ALA A 125 -22.94 -33.14 -0.37
C ALA A 125 -24.27 -32.77 0.27
N ALA A 126 -24.43 -33.12 1.53
CA ALA A 126 -25.62 -32.83 2.34
C ALA A 126 -26.09 -31.36 2.31
N PHE A 127 -25.29 -30.40 1.82
CA PHE A 127 -25.71 -29.06 1.38
C PHE A 127 -24.47 -28.32 0.83
N ALA A 128 -24.22 -28.29 -0.49
CA ALA A 128 -23.18 -27.41 -1.04
C ALA A 128 -23.49 -26.95 -2.48
N PRO A 129 -23.90 -25.68 -2.72
CA PRO A 129 -23.90 -25.07 -4.03
C PRO A 129 -22.45 -24.94 -4.47
N GLU A 130 -22.01 -25.87 -5.30
CA GLU A 130 -20.69 -25.83 -5.88
C GLU A 130 -20.78 -25.30 -7.31
N LEU A 131 -19.99 -24.28 -7.61
CA LEU A 131 -19.86 -23.76 -8.97
C LEU A 131 -19.00 -24.74 -9.76
N VAL A 132 -19.62 -25.55 -10.61
CA VAL A 132 -18.91 -26.41 -11.56
C VAL A 132 -19.07 -25.82 -12.95
N ALA A 133 -17.95 -25.58 -13.64
CA ALA A 133 -17.99 -25.21 -15.05
C ALA A 133 -18.47 -26.43 -15.86
N PHE A 134 -19.64 -26.31 -16.47
CA PHE A 134 -20.33 -27.35 -17.21
C PHE A 134 -20.55 -26.92 -18.67
N ARG A 135 -20.57 -27.90 -19.58
CA ARG A 135 -20.86 -27.71 -21.00
C ARG A 135 -22.12 -28.50 -21.38
N PRO A 136 -23.27 -27.85 -21.59
CA PRO A 136 -24.40 -28.53 -22.22
C PRO A 136 -24.00 -28.93 -23.65
N GLY A 137 -24.26 -30.19 -24.01
CA GLY A 137 -23.82 -30.81 -25.27
C GLY A 137 -24.10 -29.99 -26.53
N GLY A 138 -23.07 -29.81 -27.35
CA GLY A 138 -23.19 -29.30 -28.73
C GLY A 138 -22.25 -28.14 -29.06
N ARG A 139 -21.23 -28.43 -29.88
CA ARG A 139 -20.30 -27.47 -30.48
C ARG A 139 -21.07 -26.44 -31.33
N ILE A 140 -21.23 -25.22 -30.82
CA ILE A 140 -21.62 -24.06 -31.62
C ILE A 140 -20.33 -23.36 -32.03
N GLU A 141 -19.97 -23.49 -33.31
CA GLU A 141 -18.82 -22.82 -33.88
C GLU A 141 -19.03 -21.31 -33.92
N GLY A 142 -18.12 -20.57 -33.27
CA GLY A 142 -17.86 -19.17 -33.62
C GLY A 142 -18.27 -18.14 -32.58
N LEU A 143 -17.67 -18.18 -31.38
CA LEU A 143 -17.44 -16.97 -30.57
C LEU A 143 -16.30 -17.18 -29.57
N ARG A 144 -15.31 -16.27 -29.61
CA ARG A 144 -14.09 -16.32 -28.80
C ARG A 144 -14.34 -15.78 -27.38
N THR A 145 -14.82 -16.64 -26.50
CA THR A 145 -14.46 -16.60 -25.07
C THR A 145 -13.28 -17.56 -24.86
N THR A 146 -12.51 -17.43 -23.78
CA THR A 146 -11.32 -18.29 -23.55
C THR A 146 -11.63 -19.78 -23.42
N ARG A 147 -12.92 -20.17 -23.39
CA ARG A 147 -13.40 -21.51 -23.73
C ARG A 147 -14.91 -21.42 -24.01
N GLU A 148 -15.33 -21.79 -25.23
CA GLU A 148 -16.72 -21.76 -25.69
C GLU A 148 -17.69 -22.45 -24.70
N GLY A 149 -18.78 -21.75 -24.34
CA GLY A 149 -20.04 -22.31 -23.83
C GLY A 149 -20.02 -22.91 -22.43
N ASN A 150 -19.43 -22.24 -21.44
CA ASN A 150 -19.47 -22.73 -20.06
C ASN A 150 -20.67 -22.14 -19.33
N THR A 151 -21.57 -23.01 -18.90
CA THR A 151 -22.60 -22.71 -17.91
C THR A 151 -22.05 -23.11 -16.55
N ILE A 152 -22.33 -22.34 -15.51
CA ILE A 152 -21.95 -22.69 -14.15
C ILE A 152 -23.15 -23.32 -13.47
N THR A 153 -23.07 -24.61 -13.20
CA THR A 153 -24.21 -25.30 -12.60
C THR A 153 -24.23 -25.07 -11.09
N LEU A 154 -25.41 -24.73 -10.57
CA LEU A 154 -25.74 -24.72 -9.16
C LEU A 154 -26.71 -25.84 -8.87
N SER A 155 -26.48 -26.55 -7.76
CA SER A 155 -27.39 -27.57 -7.26
C SER A 155 -27.91 -27.19 -5.89
N ILE A 156 -29.22 -27.33 -5.70
CA ILE A 156 -29.90 -27.02 -4.44
C ILE A 156 -30.75 -28.22 -4.04
N PRO A 157 -30.44 -28.90 -2.93
CA PRO A 157 -31.29 -29.95 -2.41
C PRO A 157 -32.59 -29.35 -1.85
N VAL A 158 -33.72 -30.00 -2.16
CA VAL A 158 -35.04 -29.72 -1.62
C VAL A 158 -35.42 -30.87 -0.70
N THR A 159 -35.57 -30.57 0.58
CA THR A 159 -35.84 -31.56 1.63
C THR A 159 -37.27 -31.46 2.16
N ASP A 160 -37.83 -32.58 2.61
CA ASP A 160 -39.10 -32.58 3.33
C ASP A 160 -38.95 -32.05 4.78
N GLU A 161 -40.06 -31.97 5.52
CA GLU A 161 -40.11 -31.56 6.93
C GLU A 161 -39.23 -32.43 7.84
N THR A 162 -38.92 -33.66 7.42
CA THR A 162 -38.04 -34.58 8.16
C THR A 162 -36.55 -34.38 7.83
N GLY A 163 -36.24 -33.45 6.93
CA GLY A 163 -34.88 -33.19 6.44
C GLY A 163 -34.40 -34.21 5.40
N ARG A 164 -35.28 -35.05 4.86
CA ARG A 164 -34.93 -36.04 3.85
C ARG A 164 -34.97 -35.40 2.46
N LEU A 165 -33.95 -35.68 1.64
CA LEU A 165 -33.88 -35.23 0.26
C LEU A 165 -35.06 -35.79 -0.56
N VAL A 166 -35.86 -34.91 -1.15
CA VAL A 166 -36.99 -35.30 -2.04
C VAL A 166 -36.66 -34.96 -3.48
N HIS A 167 -36.11 -33.77 -3.72
CA HIS A 167 -35.75 -33.28 -5.04
C HIS A 167 -34.42 -32.52 -5.01
N VAL A 168 -33.84 -32.30 -6.19
CA VAL A 168 -32.70 -31.40 -6.39
C VAL A 168 -33.07 -30.43 -7.50
N VAL A 169 -32.97 -29.13 -7.22
CA VAL A 169 -33.05 -28.09 -8.25
C VAL A 169 -31.65 -27.87 -8.80
N GLY A 170 -31.47 -28.16 -10.08
CA GLY A 170 -30.30 -27.80 -10.86
C GLY A 170 -30.57 -26.52 -11.63
N ALA A 171 -29.58 -25.63 -11.71
CA ALA A 171 -29.68 -24.45 -12.54
C ALA A 171 -28.34 -24.09 -13.15
N GLY A 172 -28.37 -23.76 -14.43
CA GLY A 172 -27.22 -23.26 -15.15
C GLY A 172 -27.16 -21.74 -15.10
N ILE A 173 -26.11 -21.18 -14.50
CA ILE A 173 -25.80 -19.75 -14.56
C ILE A 173 -24.92 -19.48 -15.79
N SER A 174 -25.28 -18.45 -16.57
CA SER A 174 -24.45 -17.97 -17.66
C SER A 174 -23.07 -17.50 -17.16
N ALA A 175 -21.99 -18.16 -17.59
CA ALA A 175 -20.65 -17.68 -17.28
C ALA A 175 -20.36 -16.32 -17.93
N GLU A 176 -21.02 -16.00 -19.05
CA GLU A 176 -20.92 -14.68 -19.68
C GLU A 176 -21.49 -13.59 -18.79
N TRP A 177 -22.69 -13.81 -18.23
CA TRP A 177 -23.26 -12.89 -17.24
C TRP A 177 -22.32 -12.72 -16.04
N LEU A 178 -21.79 -13.82 -15.49
CA LEU A 178 -20.88 -13.75 -14.35
C LEU A 178 -19.58 -13.03 -14.70
N ALA A 179 -19.04 -13.23 -15.90
CA ALA A 179 -17.86 -12.53 -16.43
C ALA A 179 -18.11 -11.02 -16.54
N SER A 180 -19.26 -10.63 -17.08
CA SER A 180 -19.65 -9.23 -17.21
C SER A 180 -19.83 -8.57 -15.84
N TYR A 181 -20.54 -9.25 -14.92
CA TYR A 181 -20.74 -8.77 -13.56
C TYR A 181 -19.41 -8.63 -12.80
N MET A 182 -18.57 -9.65 -12.85
CA MET A 182 -17.26 -9.65 -12.19
C MET A 182 -16.34 -8.57 -12.78
N SER A 183 -16.31 -8.41 -14.10
CA SER A 183 -15.53 -7.37 -14.76
C SER A 183 -15.97 -5.97 -14.33
N GLY A 184 -17.28 -5.69 -14.35
CA GLY A 184 -17.80 -4.39 -13.92
C GLY A 184 -17.59 -4.12 -12.42
N ALA A 185 -17.62 -5.15 -11.57
CA ALA A 185 -17.31 -5.01 -10.15
C ALA A 185 -15.81 -4.81 -9.89
N ALA A 186 -14.96 -5.57 -10.57
CA ALA A 186 -13.51 -5.50 -10.45
C ALA A 186 -12.97 -4.14 -10.96
N GLU A 187 -13.49 -3.64 -12.08
CA GLU A 187 -13.15 -2.32 -12.62
C GLU A 187 -13.41 -1.19 -11.62
N ARG A 188 -14.59 -1.20 -10.97
CA ARG A 188 -14.94 -0.22 -9.92
C ARG A 188 -13.99 -0.26 -8.72
N LEU A 189 -13.43 -1.43 -8.43
CA LEU A 189 -12.47 -1.65 -7.36
C LEU A 189 -11.02 -1.45 -7.82
N GLY A 190 -10.80 -1.22 -9.12
CA GLY A 190 -9.46 -1.12 -9.72
C GLY A 190 -8.67 -2.42 -9.59
N LEU A 191 -9.35 -3.55 -9.74
CA LEU A 191 -8.80 -4.90 -9.69
C LEU A 191 -9.00 -5.60 -11.03
N ASP A 192 -8.13 -6.57 -11.31
CA ASP A 192 -8.44 -7.68 -12.19
C ASP A 192 -8.77 -8.91 -11.35
N ALA A 193 -9.58 -9.84 -11.86
CA ALA A 193 -9.97 -11.03 -11.12
C ALA A 193 -10.09 -12.30 -11.98
N VAL A 194 -9.73 -13.45 -11.40
CA VAL A 194 -10.04 -14.78 -11.92
C VAL A 194 -10.71 -15.59 -10.83
N LEU A 195 -11.81 -16.21 -11.21
CA LEU A 195 -12.56 -17.15 -10.40
C LEU A 195 -12.14 -18.57 -10.73
N TYR A 196 -11.76 -19.33 -9.72
CA TYR A 196 -11.37 -20.73 -9.83
C TYR A 196 -12.37 -21.63 -9.12
N ASP A 197 -12.54 -22.85 -9.62
CA ASP A 197 -13.32 -23.89 -8.94
C ASP A 197 -12.52 -24.56 -7.80
N GLY A 198 -13.15 -25.53 -7.12
CA GLY A 198 -12.51 -26.33 -6.07
C GLY A 198 -11.27 -27.10 -6.53
N ARG A 199 -11.19 -27.44 -7.83
CA ARG A 199 -10.10 -28.17 -8.48
C ARG A 199 -8.97 -27.22 -8.91
N GLY A 200 -9.17 -25.92 -8.85
CA GLY A 200 -8.21 -24.90 -9.31
C GLY A 200 -8.24 -24.68 -10.82
N GLU A 201 -9.34 -25.04 -11.50
CA GLU A 201 -9.58 -24.67 -12.89
C GLU A 201 -10.29 -23.31 -12.97
N PRO A 202 -9.91 -22.43 -13.92
CA PRO A 202 -10.53 -21.13 -14.07
C PRO A 202 -11.96 -21.29 -14.60
N ILE A 203 -12.92 -20.70 -13.90
CA ILE A 203 -14.33 -20.61 -14.28
C ILE A 203 -14.55 -19.35 -15.12
N VAL A 204 -14.11 -18.20 -14.61
CA VAL A 204 -14.33 -16.86 -15.20
C VAL A 204 -13.10 -15.99 -14.95
N ALA A 205 -12.72 -15.15 -15.90
CA ALA A 205 -11.63 -14.17 -15.75
C ALA A 205 -12.04 -12.81 -16.29
N THR A 206 -11.51 -11.72 -15.70
CA THR A 206 -11.53 -10.39 -16.30
C THR A 206 -10.47 -10.32 -17.41
N GLU A 207 -10.67 -9.40 -18.37
CA GLU A 207 -9.79 -9.27 -19.54
C GLU A 207 -8.30 -9.12 -19.18
N GLY A 208 -7.98 -8.39 -18.09
CA GLY A 208 -6.61 -8.12 -17.65
C GLY A 208 -5.82 -9.35 -17.18
N LEU A 209 -6.47 -10.51 -16.99
CA LEU A 209 -5.80 -11.75 -16.54
C LEU A 209 -5.85 -12.88 -17.59
N VAL A 210 -6.47 -12.64 -18.75
CA VAL A 210 -6.55 -13.61 -19.84
C VAL A 210 -5.21 -13.72 -20.57
N GLY A 211 -4.66 -14.93 -20.69
CA GLY A 211 -3.47 -15.18 -21.52
C GLY A 211 -2.14 -14.84 -20.86
N LEU A 212 -2.11 -14.76 -19.53
CA LEU A 212 -0.87 -14.59 -18.78
C LEU A 212 0.06 -15.79 -19.03
N SER A 213 1.32 -15.49 -19.35
CA SER A 213 2.39 -16.47 -19.54
C SER A 213 2.59 -17.43 -18.36
N ASP A 214 2.07 -17.05 -17.18
CA ASP A 214 2.28 -17.71 -15.90
C ASP A 214 1.00 -18.30 -15.28
N GLU A 215 -0.03 -18.56 -16.10
CA GLU A 215 -1.28 -19.20 -15.65
C GLU A 215 -1.04 -20.50 -14.86
N ALA A 216 -0.03 -21.30 -15.22
CA ALA A 216 0.30 -22.54 -14.52
C ALA A 216 0.78 -22.30 -13.08
N LEU A 217 1.54 -21.22 -12.84
CA LEU A 217 2.01 -20.83 -11.51
C LEU A 217 0.83 -20.34 -10.65
N LEU A 218 -0.07 -19.57 -11.25
CA LEU A 218 -1.28 -19.09 -10.56
C LEU A 218 -2.22 -20.25 -10.22
N ARG A 219 -2.44 -21.19 -11.13
CA ARG A 219 -3.23 -22.41 -10.90
C ARG A 219 -2.65 -23.28 -9.80
N SER A 220 -1.33 -23.54 -9.81
CA SER A 220 -0.70 -24.36 -8.76
C SER A 220 -0.85 -23.73 -7.37
N ARG A 221 -0.75 -22.40 -7.27
CA ARG A 221 -0.96 -21.69 -6.01
C ARG A 221 -2.39 -21.82 -5.50
N VAL A 222 -3.38 -21.60 -6.36
CA VAL A 222 -4.80 -21.74 -6.00
C VAL A 222 -5.13 -23.15 -5.51
N ARG A 223 -4.46 -24.17 -6.07
CA ARG A 223 -4.59 -25.57 -5.64
C ARG A 223 -3.97 -25.84 -4.26
N HIS A 224 -2.87 -25.17 -3.90
CA HIS A 224 -2.10 -25.49 -2.69
C HIS A 224 -2.26 -24.49 -1.53
N THR A 225 -2.76 -23.29 -1.78
CA THR A 225 -2.86 -22.21 -0.78
C THR A 225 -4.31 -21.78 -0.61
N SER A 226 -4.82 -21.77 0.62
CA SER A 226 -6.18 -21.35 0.93
C SER A 226 -6.34 -19.83 0.90
N ALA A 227 -5.36 -19.06 1.35
CA ALA A 227 -5.38 -17.60 1.22
C ALA A 227 -3.95 -17.06 1.25
N GLY A 228 -3.70 -15.98 0.52
CA GLY A 228 -2.39 -15.32 0.61
C GLY A 228 -2.15 -14.27 -0.47
N GLU A 229 -1.13 -13.47 -0.22
CA GLU A 229 -0.73 -12.35 -1.07
C GLU A 229 0.62 -12.65 -1.72
N LEU A 230 0.85 -12.18 -2.95
CA LEU A 230 2.12 -12.29 -3.65
C LEU A 230 2.42 -11.02 -4.40
N TRP A 231 3.66 -10.56 -4.26
CA TRP A 231 4.18 -9.44 -5.03
C TRP A 231 4.85 -10.01 -6.27
N ARG A 232 4.48 -9.49 -7.44
CA ARG A 232 5.05 -9.89 -8.72
C ARG A 232 5.47 -8.66 -9.50
N ARG A 233 6.60 -8.78 -10.18
CA ARG A 233 6.99 -7.87 -11.25
C ARG A 233 6.78 -8.58 -12.58
N GLU A 234 6.03 -7.97 -13.47
CA GLU A 234 5.83 -8.47 -14.83
C GLU A 234 7.04 -8.10 -15.72
N GLU A 235 7.14 -8.69 -16.92
CA GLU A 235 8.27 -8.49 -17.83
C GLU A 235 8.45 -7.01 -18.24
N ASP A 236 7.35 -6.25 -18.26
CA ASP A 236 7.34 -4.81 -18.52
C ASP A 236 7.80 -3.93 -17.35
N GLY A 237 8.08 -4.55 -16.19
CA GLY A 237 8.54 -3.87 -14.98
C GLY A 237 7.42 -3.36 -14.07
N ARG A 238 6.14 -3.49 -14.46
CA ARG A 238 5.00 -3.13 -13.59
C ARG A 238 4.92 -4.09 -12.41
N LEU A 239 4.52 -3.54 -11.27
CA LEU A 239 4.36 -4.28 -10.04
C LEU A 239 2.88 -4.58 -9.83
N PHE A 240 2.60 -5.84 -9.54
CA PHE A 240 1.26 -6.34 -9.24
C PHE A 240 1.26 -7.03 -7.90
N MET A 241 0.13 -6.93 -7.21
CA MET A 241 -0.16 -7.76 -6.06
C MET A 241 -1.27 -8.73 -6.37
N ASP A 242 -0.94 -10.01 -6.38
CA ASP A 242 -1.88 -11.10 -6.54
C ASP A 242 -2.41 -11.48 -5.15
N THR A 243 -3.72 -11.35 -4.92
CA THR A 243 -4.39 -11.70 -3.66
C THR A 243 -5.36 -12.85 -3.90
N THR A 244 -5.16 -13.96 -3.19
CA THR A 244 -6.05 -15.12 -3.23
C THR A 244 -6.95 -15.13 -2.00
N ILE A 245 -8.27 -15.12 -2.23
CA ILE A 245 -9.32 -15.27 -1.23
C ILE A 245 -9.96 -16.65 -1.44
N ALA A 246 -9.84 -17.55 -0.46
CA ALA A 246 -10.65 -18.77 -0.45
C ALA A 246 -12.11 -18.41 -0.20
N GLY A 247 -13.01 -19.18 -0.83
CA GLY A 247 -14.45 -19.14 -0.63
C GLY A 247 -14.84 -19.20 0.84
N ARG A 248 -14.90 -18.04 1.50
CA ARG A 248 -15.66 -17.89 2.72
C ARG A 248 -17.12 -17.93 2.33
N SER A 249 -17.93 -18.68 3.05
CA SER A 249 -19.38 -18.64 2.83
C SER A 249 -19.89 -17.23 3.02
N TYR A 250 -20.52 -16.67 1.99
CA TYR A 250 -21.41 -15.54 2.22
C TYR A 250 -22.46 -15.97 3.25
N PRO A 251 -22.83 -15.13 4.24
CA PRO A 251 -23.78 -15.54 5.27
C PRO A 251 -25.06 -16.13 4.67
N GLY A 252 -25.38 -17.38 5.00
CA GLY A 252 -26.54 -18.10 4.47
C GLY A 252 -26.27 -18.97 3.24
N LEU A 253 -25.07 -18.92 2.66
CA LEU A 253 -24.57 -19.92 1.73
C LEU A 253 -23.73 -20.97 2.47
N PRO A 254 -23.69 -22.22 1.98
CA PRO A 254 -22.76 -23.23 2.48
C PRO A 254 -21.31 -22.88 2.13
N PRO A 255 -20.33 -23.62 2.69
CA PRO A 255 -18.95 -23.56 2.22
C PRO A 255 -18.89 -23.89 0.74
N MET A 256 -18.40 -22.94 -0.04
CA MET A 256 -18.24 -23.11 -1.48
C MET A 256 -16.76 -23.35 -1.77
N SER A 257 -16.46 -24.23 -2.74
CA SER A 257 -15.09 -24.65 -3.05
C SER A 257 -14.32 -23.69 -3.96
N TRP A 258 -15.03 -22.74 -4.59
CA TRP A 258 -14.46 -21.70 -5.42
C TRP A 258 -13.46 -20.79 -4.69
N ARG A 259 -12.53 -20.22 -5.45
CA ARG A 259 -11.49 -19.31 -4.97
C ARG A 259 -11.40 -18.12 -5.89
N LEU A 260 -11.27 -16.92 -5.31
CA LEU A 260 -11.08 -15.69 -6.06
C LEU A 260 -9.62 -15.30 -6.02
N LEU A 261 -8.98 -15.26 -7.18
CA LEU A 261 -7.70 -14.61 -7.36
C LEU A 261 -7.96 -13.20 -7.88
N THR A 262 -7.36 -12.21 -7.26
CA THR A 262 -7.44 -10.82 -7.72
C THR A 262 -6.04 -10.28 -7.92
N ARG A 263 -5.90 -9.32 -8.82
CA ARG A 263 -4.67 -8.62 -9.10
C ARG A 263 -4.91 -7.13 -8.99
N SER A 264 -4.12 -6.47 -8.16
CA SER A 264 -4.15 -5.00 -8.03
C SER A 264 -2.88 -4.41 -8.65
N PRO A 265 -2.99 -3.43 -9.58
CA PRO A 265 -1.85 -2.69 -10.08
C PRO A 265 -1.30 -1.77 -8.98
N LEU A 266 0.02 -1.76 -8.81
CA LEU A 266 0.71 -0.96 -7.79
C LEU A 266 1.17 0.41 -8.32
N ASP A 267 1.01 0.66 -9.61
CA ASP A 267 1.57 1.83 -10.30
C ASP A 267 1.05 3.17 -9.73
N ARG A 268 -0.22 3.23 -9.31
CA ARG A 268 -0.80 4.44 -8.70
C ARG A 268 -0.13 4.80 -7.38
N LEU A 269 0.32 3.80 -6.63
CA LEU A 269 0.99 4.01 -5.34
C LEU A 269 2.44 4.45 -5.52
N GLN A 270 3.07 4.06 -6.64
CA GLN A 270 4.43 4.47 -6.96
C GLN A 270 4.54 5.98 -7.23
N LEU A 271 3.56 6.57 -7.91
CA LEU A 271 3.48 8.02 -8.12
C LEU A 271 3.30 8.78 -6.80
N ALA A 272 2.36 8.36 -5.96
CA ALA A 272 2.14 8.96 -4.64
C ALA A 272 3.39 8.84 -3.74
N ARG A 273 4.11 7.71 -3.83
CA ARG A 273 5.38 7.49 -3.13
C ARG A 273 6.46 8.46 -3.59
N GLN A 274 6.66 8.61 -4.90
CA GLN A 274 7.65 9.55 -5.43
C GLN A 274 7.38 10.97 -4.95
N GLN A 275 6.13 11.43 -5.05
CA GLN A 275 5.73 12.76 -4.58
C GLN A 275 5.95 12.93 -3.06
N PHE A 276 5.64 11.92 -2.25
CA PHE A 276 5.87 11.99 -0.80
C PHE A 276 7.37 12.05 -0.47
N ILE A 277 8.19 11.17 -1.07
CA ILE A 277 9.65 11.17 -0.86
C ILE A 277 10.25 12.50 -1.31
N GLU A 278 9.85 13.02 -2.47
CA GLU A 278 10.29 14.33 -2.96
C GLU A 278 9.92 15.44 -1.99
N SER A 279 8.70 15.44 -1.42
CA SER A 279 8.28 16.43 -0.44
C SER A 279 9.08 16.37 0.86
N VAL A 280 9.36 15.17 1.38
CA VAL A 280 10.15 14.98 2.61
C VAL A 280 11.60 15.35 2.38
N VAL A 281 12.19 14.90 1.27
CA VAL A 281 13.57 15.27 0.91
C VAL A 281 13.69 16.78 0.76
N THR A 282 12.78 17.42 0.05
CA THR A 282 12.76 18.88 -0.12
C THR A 282 12.63 19.59 1.23
N GLY A 283 11.76 19.10 2.13
CA GLY A 283 11.59 19.65 3.47
C GLY A 283 12.85 19.51 4.34
N VAL A 284 13.47 18.33 4.36
CA VAL A 284 14.70 18.06 5.13
C VAL A 284 15.88 18.87 4.58
N THR A 285 16.04 18.92 3.26
CA THR A 285 17.08 19.73 2.61
C THR A 285 16.88 21.22 2.91
N GLY A 286 15.64 21.73 2.81
CA GLY A 286 15.31 23.11 3.14
C GLY A 286 15.62 23.45 4.61
N PHE A 287 15.24 22.56 5.53
CA PHE A 287 15.55 22.71 6.95
C PHE A 287 17.07 22.65 7.22
N GLY A 288 17.79 21.76 6.54
CA GLY A 288 19.24 21.64 6.63
C GLY A 288 19.97 22.91 6.15
N ILE A 289 19.53 23.50 5.03
CA ILE A 289 20.08 24.76 4.52
C ILE A 289 19.79 25.91 5.49
N PHE A 290 18.55 26.01 6.00
CA PHE A 290 18.17 27.03 6.97
C PHE A 290 19.00 26.94 8.25
N PHE A 291 19.13 25.73 8.82
CA PHE A 291 19.91 25.48 10.02
C PHE A 291 21.40 25.73 9.80
N GLY A 292 21.96 25.26 8.67
CA GLY A 292 23.34 25.54 8.28
C GLY A 292 23.61 27.05 8.15
N GLY A 293 22.66 27.80 7.57
CA GLY A 293 22.69 29.26 7.49
C GLY A 293 22.68 29.91 8.88
N LEU A 294 21.85 29.42 9.80
CA LEU A 294 21.79 29.90 11.19
C LEU A 294 23.12 29.67 11.92
N VAL A 295 23.70 28.48 11.80
CA VAL A 295 25.00 28.15 12.42
C VAL A 295 26.13 28.98 11.81
N TYR A 296 26.12 29.19 10.50
CA TYR A 296 27.07 30.07 9.83
C TYR A 296 26.96 31.51 10.34
N LEU A 297 25.73 32.03 10.42
CA LEU A 297 25.46 33.37 10.92
C LEU A 297 25.90 33.51 12.38
N PHE A 298 25.60 32.51 13.22
CA PHE A 298 26.04 32.47 14.61
C PHE A 298 27.57 32.47 14.73
N GLY A 299 28.27 31.64 13.96
CA GLY A 299 29.73 31.63 13.95
C GLY A 299 30.35 32.96 13.51
N ARG A 300 29.73 33.63 12.55
CA ARG A 300 30.17 34.95 12.06
C ARG A 300 29.87 36.07 13.06
N LEU A 301 28.71 36.05 13.71
CA LEU A 301 28.28 37.09 14.63
C LEU A 301 28.93 36.97 16.01
N TYR A 302 29.14 35.75 16.51
CA TYR A 302 29.63 35.50 17.87
C TYR A 302 31.08 35.01 17.88
N ILE A 303 31.41 33.91 17.20
CA ILE A 303 32.74 33.27 17.32
C ILE A 303 33.85 34.14 16.72
N GLN A 304 33.62 34.74 15.55
CA GLN A 304 34.66 35.52 14.86
C GLN A 304 35.12 36.75 15.67
N PRO A 305 34.23 37.57 16.28
CA PRO A 305 34.64 38.63 17.19
C PRO A 305 35.46 38.16 18.38
N PHE A 306 35.08 37.06 19.05
CA PHE A 306 35.86 36.51 20.16
C PHE A 306 37.27 36.09 19.72
N ARG A 307 37.40 35.48 18.53
CA ARG A 307 38.71 35.10 17.99
C ARG A 307 39.59 36.32 17.72
N ARG A 308 39.02 37.41 17.19
CA ARG A 308 39.74 38.68 16.98
C ARG A 308 40.16 39.30 18.31
N LEU A 309 39.29 39.28 19.31
CA LEU A 309 39.58 39.79 20.65
C LEU A 309 40.73 39.00 21.29
N ALA A 310 40.66 37.66 21.28
CA ALA A 310 41.72 36.80 21.80
C ALA A 310 43.07 37.03 21.09
N GLN A 311 43.07 37.21 19.76
CA GLN A 311 44.28 37.54 19.00
C GLN A 311 44.86 38.90 19.40
N ASN A 312 44.01 39.91 19.64
CA ASN A 312 44.46 41.20 20.14
C ASN A 312 45.03 41.11 21.55
N CYS A 313 44.41 40.36 22.46
CA CYS A 313 44.96 40.13 23.80
C CYS A 313 46.38 39.54 23.71
N VAL A 314 46.61 38.56 22.82
CA VAL A 314 47.93 37.95 22.62
C VAL A 314 48.95 38.96 22.06
N ARG A 315 48.56 39.86 21.15
CA ARG A 315 49.45 40.91 20.62
C ARG A 315 49.82 41.94 21.68
N VAL A 316 48.84 42.38 22.47
CA VAL A 316 49.06 43.31 23.59
C VAL A 316 49.99 42.70 24.63
N LEU A 317 49.83 41.42 24.95
CA LEU A 317 50.74 40.70 25.85
C LEU A 317 52.18 40.68 25.32
N ARG A 318 52.36 40.56 24.00
CA ARG A 318 53.67 40.60 23.32
C ARG A 318 54.29 41.99 23.22
N GLY A 319 53.58 43.04 23.63
CA GLY A 319 54.10 44.41 23.62
C GLY A 319 53.87 45.17 22.31
N ASP A 320 53.07 44.63 21.37
CA ASP A 320 52.67 45.38 20.19
C ASP A 320 51.74 46.54 20.62
N GLN A 321 52.12 47.78 20.29
CA GLN A 321 51.29 48.97 20.50
C GLN A 321 50.17 49.07 19.45
N HIS A 322 49.24 48.11 19.46
CA HIS A 322 48.04 48.15 18.62
C HIS A 322 46.82 48.56 19.44
N TYR A 323 46.01 49.48 18.92
CA TYR A 323 44.79 49.94 19.60
C TYR A 323 43.83 48.76 19.81
N PRO A 324 43.27 48.57 21.03
CA PRO A 324 42.41 47.44 21.33
C PRO A 324 41.14 47.47 20.48
N TYR A 325 40.66 46.30 20.08
CA TYR A 325 39.43 46.20 19.30
C TYR A 325 38.21 46.44 20.19
N GLU A 326 37.60 47.62 20.06
CA GLU A 326 36.34 47.96 20.68
C GLU A 326 35.19 47.31 19.89
N SER A 327 34.48 46.39 20.52
CA SER A 327 33.30 45.76 19.94
C SER A 327 32.11 45.83 20.89
N HIS A 328 31.11 46.62 20.52
CA HIS A 328 29.85 46.76 21.26
C HIS A 328 28.78 45.72 20.87
N ARG A 329 29.15 44.67 20.12
CA ARG A 329 28.16 43.71 19.59
C ARG A 329 27.48 42.86 20.66
N THR A 330 28.17 42.53 21.75
CA THR A 330 27.56 41.86 22.91
C THR A 330 28.06 42.50 24.21
N ARG A 331 27.27 42.39 25.28
CA ARG A 331 27.58 42.99 26.58
C ARG A 331 28.83 42.35 27.21
N GLU A 332 29.03 41.07 26.98
CA GLU A 332 30.18 40.28 27.41
C GLU A 332 31.44 40.75 26.69
N LEU A 333 31.37 40.93 25.36
CA LEU A 333 32.51 41.45 24.57
C LEU A 333 32.89 42.87 25.00
N ALA A 334 31.90 43.72 25.25
CA ALA A 334 32.14 45.07 25.75
C ALA A 334 32.84 45.04 27.12
N THR A 335 32.35 44.22 28.05
CA THR A 335 32.93 44.04 29.39
C THR A 335 34.37 43.54 29.31
N PHE A 336 34.65 42.56 28.44
CA PHE A 336 35.97 41.99 28.26
C PHE A 336 36.95 42.98 27.61
N SER A 337 36.48 43.76 26.62
CA SER A 337 37.29 44.82 25.98
C SER A 337 37.64 45.94 26.97
N ALA A 338 36.70 46.34 27.82
CA ALA A 338 36.92 47.34 28.86
C ALA A 338 37.94 46.85 29.90
N GLY A 339 37.85 45.57 30.31
CA GLY A 339 38.85 44.95 31.18
C GLY A 339 40.26 44.95 30.56
N LEU A 340 40.36 44.70 29.26
CA LEU A 340 41.66 44.72 28.56
C LEU A 340 42.25 46.14 28.47
N ALA A 341 41.43 47.13 28.17
CA ALA A 341 41.85 48.54 28.12
C ALA A 341 42.36 49.02 29.50
N LEU A 342 41.68 48.60 30.58
CA LEU A 342 42.15 48.86 31.95
C LEU A 342 43.52 48.23 32.20
N LEU A 343 43.72 46.95 31.86
CA LEU A 343 45.02 46.28 32.01
C LEU A 343 46.14 46.98 31.22
N GLN A 344 45.87 47.44 29.99
CA GLN A 344 46.84 48.23 29.22
C GLN A 344 47.19 49.55 29.89
N SER A 345 46.17 50.29 30.37
CA SER A 345 46.38 51.58 31.04
C SER A 345 47.21 51.43 32.32
N LEU A 346 47.01 50.34 33.08
CA LEU A 346 47.78 50.03 34.28
C LEU A 346 49.24 49.71 33.94
N ARG A 347 49.49 48.90 32.90
CA ARG A 347 50.85 48.57 32.46
C ARG A 347 51.61 49.78 31.93
N GLN A 348 50.96 50.65 31.14
CA GLN A 348 51.58 51.87 30.63
C GLN A 348 52.00 52.79 31.79
N LYS A 349 51.13 52.97 32.77
CA LYS A 349 51.42 53.79 33.96
C LYS A 349 52.59 53.25 34.78
N GLU A 350 52.77 51.94 34.82
CA GLU A 350 53.92 51.30 35.49
C GLU A 350 55.23 51.54 34.72
N LEU A 351 55.19 51.49 33.38
CA LEU A 351 56.34 51.84 32.53
C LEU A 351 56.74 53.32 32.68
N ASP A 352 55.77 54.25 32.62
CA ASP A 352 56.02 55.69 32.79
C ASP A 352 56.61 55.99 34.19
N ARG A 353 56.15 55.27 35.23
CA ARG A 353 56.69 55.38 36.58
C ARG A 353 58.15 54.91 36.68
N HIS A 354 58.50 53.82 35.98
CA HIS A 354 59.87 53.35 35.90
C HIS A 354 60.78 54.30 35.12
N GLU A 355 60.29 54.92 34.05
CA GLU A 355 61.04 55.91 33.26
C GLU A 355 61.32 57.18 34.08
N HIS A 356 60.34 57.68 34.82
CA HIS A 356 60.54 58.83 35.73
C HIS A 356 61.44 58.50 36.92
N ALA A 357 61.33 57.30 37.51
CA ALA A 357 62.24 56.88 38.57
C ALA A 357 63.70 56.81 38.11
N HIS A 358 63.94 56.46 36.83
CA HIS A 358 65.30 56.47 36.27
C HIS A 358 65.78 57.87 35.84
N SER A 359 64.88 58.79 35.53
CA SER A 359 65.22 60.18 35.19
C SER A 359 65.64 61.00 36.41
N ASP A 360 65.13 60.71 37.61
CA ASP A 360 65.52 61.40 38.85
C ASP A 360 66.89 60.95 39.39
N ASP A 361 67.39 59.78 38.96
CA ASP A 361 68.74 59.28 39.27
C ASP A 361 69.79 59.69 38.21
N ALA A 362 69.41 60.45 37.19
CA ALA A 362 70.40 61.05 36.29
C ALA A 362 71.17 62.14 37.06
N PRO A 363 72.50 61.99 37.25
CA PRO A 363 73.28 62.98 37.98
C PRO A 363 73.12 64.34 37.29
N GLN A 364 72.68 65.35 38.04
CA GLN A 364 72.66 66.74 37.60
C GLN A 364 74.09 67.20 37.33
N PHE A 365 74.62 66.86 36.15
CA PHE A 365 75.79 67.52 35.61
C PHE A 365 75.38 68.94 35.23
N GLU A 366 75.71 69.84 36.16
CA GLU A 366 76.35 71.12 35.89
C GLU A 366 75.47 72.27 35.39
N ARG A 367 75.14 73.19 36.32
CA ARG A 367 74.98 74.62 36.01
C ARG A 367 75.20 75.50 37.25
N VAL A 368 76.46 75.64 37.65
CA VAL A 368 76.89 76.81 38.45
C VAL A 368 77.68 77.73 37.52
N ARG A 369 76.95 78.67 36.91
CA ARG A 369 77.49 79.89 36.33
C ARG A 369 77.53 80.96 37.43
N ASN A 370 78.64 81.69 37.45
CA ASN A 370 78.78 83.09 37.87
C ASN A 370 78.51 83.46 39.32
N PHE A 371 79.61 83.63 40.07
CA PHE A 371 79.77 84.78 40.97
C PHE A 371 81.07 85.49 40.61
N GLY A 372 80.96 86.76 40.23
CA GLY A 372 82.10 87.65 40.07
C GLY A 372 82.38 88.42 41.35
N THR A 373 83.61 88.94 41.47
CA THR A 373 83.90 90.24 42.10
C THR A 373 85.26 90.74 41.65
N ARG A 374 85.33 92.07 41.52
CA ARG A 374 86.52 92.91 41.38
C ARG A 374 87.41 92.85 42.61
#